data_AF-A0AB39CU74-F1
#
_entry.id   AF-A0AB39CU74-F1
#
_cell.length_a   1.000
_cell.length_b   1.000
_cell.length_c   1.000
_cell.angle_alpha   90.00
_cell.angle_beta   90.00
_cell.angle_gamma   90.00
#
_symmetry.space_group_name_H-M   'P 1'
#
loop_
_entity.id
_entity.type
_entity.pdbx_description
1 polymer ?
#
loop_
_entity_poly.entity_id
_entity_poly.type
_entity_poly.pdbx_seq_one_letter_code
_entity_poly.pdbx_strand_id
1 'polypeptide(L)'
;MSETVKSFTLKSGAYNVARASAVAQDELLSLLTQPLVQRLSAAAPGKPVDEDVIFFMFLAMPHTAKIKIDELMLDRVFKKGTQQQVTLADADVMDWNRLRAKALIWNLEGFFTYWADASARDAASQAQAPSNGT
;
A
#
# COMPACT_ATOMS: atom_id res chain seq x y z
N MET A 1 0.48 9.01 19.45
CA MET A 1 -0.72 8.17 19.19
C MET A 1 -0.81 7.97 17.69
N SER A 2 -0.77 6.74 17.20
CA SER A 2 -0.95 6.47 15.77
C SER A 2 -2.37 6.83 15.37
N GLU A 3 -2.52 7.60 14.29
CA GLU A 3 -3.82 7.97 13.73
C GLU A 3 -4.60 6.68 13.40
N THR A 4 -5.83 6.54 13.93
CA THR A 4 -6.66 5.34 13.77
C THR A 4 -7.65 5.46 12.62
N VAL A 5 -7.92 6.67 12.14
CA VAL A 5 -8.78 6.96 10.99
C VAL A 5 -8.12 8.06 10.18
N LYS A 6 -7.97 7.87 8.88
CA LYS A 6 -7.38 8.86 7.97
C LYS A 6 -8.32 9.17 6.81
N SER A 7 -8.40 10.44 6.44
CA SER A 7 -9.13 10.87 5.24
C SER A 7 -8.23 10.78 4.00
N PHE A 8 -8.70 10.08 2.97
CA PHE A 8 -8.09 10.06 1.64
C PHE A 8 -8.97 10.79 0.64
N THR A 9 -8.38 11.66 -0.17
CA THR A 9 -9.09 12.38 -1.25
C THR A 9 -8.80 11.71 -2.58
N LEU A 10 -9.86 11.41 -3.31
CA LEU A 10 -9.88 10.84 -4.66
C LEU A 10 -10.66 11.77 -5.59
N LYS A 11 -10.72 11.44 -6.88
CA LYS A 11 -11.50 12.19 -7.86
C LYS A 11 -13.00 12.18 -7.53
N SER A 12 -13.53 11.05 -7.09
CA SER A 12 -14.93 10.86 -6.68
C SER A 12 -15.30 11.49 -5.33
N GLY A 13 -14.33 11.94 -4.54
CA GLY A 13 -14.57 12.58 -3.23
C GLY A 13 -13.56 12.18 -2.16
N ALA A 14 -13.90 12.50 -0.91
CA ALA A 14 -13.08 12.17 0.25
C ALA A 14 -13.68 11.03 1.06
N TYR A 15 -12.81 10.12 1.52
CA TYR A 15 -13.18 8.88 2.20
C TYR A 15 -12.38 8.74 3.48
N ASN A 16 -13.07 8.47 4.59
CA ASN A 16 -12.46 8.14 5.87
C ASN A 16 -12.24 6.64 5.91
N VAL A 17 -11.01 6.23 6.16
CA VAL A 17 -10.62 4.82 6.26
C VAL A 17 -10.09 4.58 7.66
N ALA A 18 -10.63 3.58 8.36
CA ALA A 18 -10.07 3.13 9.62
C ALA A 18 -8.81 2.27 9.36
N ARG A 19 -7.80 2.42 10.22
CA ARG A 19 -6.61 1.59 10.14
C ARG A 19 -6.98 0.15 10.46
N ALA A 20 -6.47 -0.79 9.67
CA ALA A 20 -6.58 -2.22 9.91
C ALA A 20 -5.92 -2.58 11.25
N SER A 21 -6.44 -3.61 11.92
CA SER A 21 -5.85 -4.13 13.15
C SER A 21 -4.45 -4.69 12.89
N ALA A 22 -3.64 -4.87 13.93
CA ALA A 22 -2.33 -5.50 13.78
C ALA A 22 -2.41 -6.90 13.16
N VAL A 23 -3.44 -7.68 13.51
CA VAL A 23 -3.69 -9.01 12.93
C VAL A 23 -4.02 -8.91 11.44
N ALA A 24 -4.87 -7.96 11.05
CA ALA A 24 -5.21 -7.76 9.64
C ALA A 24 -4.01 -7.20 8.84
N GLN A 25 -3.16 -6.36 9.44
CA GLN A 25 -1.91 -5.90 8.83
C GLN A 25 -0.93 -7.05 8.59
N ASP A 26 -0.80 -7.99 9.53
CA ASP A 26 0.03 -9.19 9.39
C ASP A 26 -0.49 -10.12 8.27
N GLU A 27 -1.81 -10.29 8.19
CA GLU A 27 -2.45 -11.05 7.11
C GLU A 27 -2.25 -10.37 5.75
N LEU A 28 -2.36 -9.03 5.68
CA LEU A 28 -2.05 -8.26 4.46
C LEU A 28 -0.59 -8.43 4.06
N LEU A 29 0.36 -8.40 5.00
CA LEU A 29 1.77 -8.66 4.72
C LEU A 29 1.96 -10.07 4.16
N SER A 30 1.34 -11.08 4.76
CA SER A 30 1.42 -12.46 4.27
C SER A 30 0.89 -12.62 2.85
N LEU A 31 -0.20 -11.92 2.50
CA LEU A 31 -0.79 -11.95 1.16
C LEU A 31 0.03 -11.15 0.12
N LEU A 32 0.64 -10.04 0.54
CA LEU A 32 1.17 -9.03 -0.39
C LEU A 32 2.70 -8.93 -0.42
N THR A 33 3.43 -9.55 0.51
CA THR A 33 4.89 -9.38 0.56
C THR A 33 5.57 -9.79 -0.74
N GLN A 34 5.26 -10.95 -1.31
CA GLN A 34 5.86 -11.39 -2.57
C GLN A 34 5.60 -10.39 -3.72
N PRO A 35 4.35 -10.03 -4.06
CA PRO A 35 4.10 -9.09 -5.14
C PRO A 35 4.61 -7.67 -4.86
N LEU A 36 4.72 -7.26 -3.60
CA LEU A 36 5.33 -5.99 -3.20
C LEU A 36 6.84 -6.02 -3.45
N VAL A 37 7.56 -7.00 -2.91
CA VAL A 37 9.01 -7.14 -3.08
C VAL A 37 9.41 -7.18 -4.55
N GLN A 38 8.67 -7.92 -5.39
CA GLN A 38 8.92 -7.99 -6.84
C GLN A 38 8.84 -6.63 -7.54
N ARG A 39 7.97 -5.72 -7.08
CA ARG A 39 7.81 -4.39 -7.68
C ARG A 39 8.78 -3.39 -7.10
N LEU A 40 8.99 -3.46 -5.79
CA LEU A 40 9.87 -2.56 -5.06
C LEU A 40 11.35 -2.80 -5.38
N SER A 41 11.74 -4.02 -5.80
CA SER A 41 13.10 -4.31 -6.26
C SER A 41 13.48 -3.59 -7.56
N ALA A 42 12.50 -3.17 -8.36
CA ALA A 42 12.71 -2.35 -9.56
C ALA A 42 12.71 -0.84 -9.26
N ALA A 43 12.38 -0.43 -8.04
CA ALA A 43 12.36 0.97 -7.63
C ALA A 43 13.77 1.47 -7.28
N ALA A 44 13.95 2.80 -7.31
CA ALA A 44 15.21 3.40 -6.90
C ALA A 44 15.46 3.17 -5.39
N PRO A 45 16.65 2.69 -4.98
CA PRO A 45 16.96 2.44 -3.58
C PRO A 45 16.77 3.66 -2.68
N GLY A 46 16.28 3.44 -1.46
CA GLY A 46 16.10 4.49 -0.44
C GLY A 46 14.98 5.49 -0.72
N LYS A 47 14.23 5.34 -1.82
CA LYS A 47 13.10 6.23 -2.10
C LYS A 47 11.80 5.68 -1.50
N PRO A 48 10.89 6.57 -1.04
CA PRO A 48 9.53 6.18 -0.70
C PRO A 48 8.86 5.46 -1.88
N VAL A 49 7.98 4.50 -1.56
CA VAL A 49 7.18 3.83 -2.58
C VAL A 49 6.27 4.83 -3.28
N ASP A 50 6.25 4.78 -4.61
CA ASP A 50 5.28 5.54 -5.39
C ASP A 50 3.91 4.86 -5.30
N GLU A 51 2.88 5.65 -5.00
CA GLU A 51 1.49 5.20 -4.98
C GLU A 51 1.08 4.56 -6.31
N ASP A 52 1.56 5.09 -7.44
CA ASP A 52 1.19 4.57 -8.76
C ASP A 52 1.70 3.13 -8.96
N VAL A 53 2.83 2.74 -8.37
CA VAL A 53 3.33 1.36 -8.40
C VAL A 53 2.35 0.40 -7.70
N ILE A 54 1.84 0.80 -6.54
CA ILE A 54 0.86 0.02 -5.78
C ILE A 54 -0.50 0.02 -6.48
N PHE A 55 -0.89 1.13 -7.06
CA PHE A 55 -2.10 1.22 -7.87
C PHE A 55 -2.08 0.24 -9.04
N PHE A 56 -1.01 0.21 -9.84
CA PHE A 56 -0.87 -0.75 -10.94
C PHE A 56 -0.78 -2.20 -10.47
N MET A 57 -0.22 -2.46 -9.29
CA MET A 57 -0.29 -3.79 -8.65
C MET A 57 -1.72 -4.25 -8.47
N PHE A 58 -2.60 -3.39 -7.93
CA PHE A 58 -4.01 -3.73 -7.73
C PHE A 58 -4.76 -3.91 -9.06
N LEU A 59 -4.43 -3.15 -10.10
CA LEU A 59 -5.04 -3.37 -11.42
C LEU A 59 -4.75 -4.77 -11.98
N ALA A 60 -3.51 -5.25 -11.81
CA ALA A 60 -3.07 -6.56 -12.30
C ALA A 60 -3.50 -7.75 -11.43
N MET A 61 -3.99 -7.50 -10.21
CA MET A 61 -4.30 -8.55 -9.24
C MET A 61 -5.64 -9.25 -9.56
N PRO A 62 -5.76 -10.58 -9.34
CA PRO A 62 -7.02 -11.29 -9.43
C PRO A 62 -8.11 -10.68 -8.54
N HIS A 63 -9.36 -10.72 -9.00
CA HIS A 63 -10.48 -10.12 -8.26
C HIS A 63 -10.68 -10.73 -6.87
N THR A 64 -10.52 -12.06 -6.74
CA THR A 64 -10.67 -12.79 -5.47
C THR A 64 -9.65 -12.32 -4.41
N ALA A 65 -8.39 -12.10 -4.79
CA ALA A 65 -7.39 -11.54 -3.90
C ALA A 65 -7.74 -10.12 -3.46
N LYS A 66 -8.31 -9.31 -4.36
CA LYS A 66 -8.74 -7.93 -4.04
C LYS A 66 -9.92 -7.89 -3.06
N ILE A 67 -10.87 -8.81 -3.17
CA ILE A 67 -11.96 -8.94 -2.20
C ILE A 67 -11.38 -9.18 -0.80
N LYS A 68 -10.47 -10.16 -0.67
CA LYS A 68 -9.86 -10.48 0.62
C LYS A 68 -9.08 -9.31 1.22
N ILE A 69 -8.37 -8.55 0.38
CA ILE A 69 -7.66 -7.35 0.82
C ILE A 69 -8.64 -6.26 1.29
N ASP A 70 -9.75 -6.08 0.58
CA ASP A 70 -10.78 -5.11 0.99
C ASP A 70 -11.41 -5.49 2.33
N GLU A 71 -11.67 -6.78 2.59
CA GLU A 71 -12.14 -7.26 3.90
C GLU A 71 -11.16 -6.92 5.03
N LEU A 72 -9.85 -6.92 4.76
CA LEU A 72 -8.83 -6.69 5.78
C LEU A 72 -8.57 -5.21 6.07
N MET A 73 -8.68 -4.32 5.09
CA MET A 73 -8.36 -2.89 5.27
C MET A 73 -9.44 -1.88 4.87
N LEU A 74 -10.45 -2.28 4.11
CA LEU A 74 -11.53 -1.41 3.63
C LEU A 74 -12.92 -1.79 4.17
N ASP A 75 -13.00 -2.67 5.17
CA ASP A 75 -14.26 -3.01 5.84
C ASP A 75 -14.94 -1.78 6.47
N ARG A 76 -14.16 -0.73 6.82
CA ARG A 76 -14.66 0.52 7.41
C ARG A 76 -14.24 1.75 6.62
N VAL A 77 -14.78 1.88 5.41
CA VAL A 77 -14.67 3.08 4.57
C VAL A 77 -15.97 3.85 4.60
N PHE A 78 -15.91 5.13 4.99
CA PHE A 78 -17.06 6.03 5.03
C PHE A 78 -16.84 7.26 4.16
N LYS A 79 -17.85 7.71 3.42
CA LYS A 79 -17.76 8.98 2.69
C LYS A 79 -17.66 10.13 3.70
N LYS A 80 -16.65 11.00 3.55
CA LYS A 80 -16.33 12.07 4.50
C LYS A 80 -17.54 12.98 4.71
N GLY A 81 -17.86 13.25 5.98
CA GLY A 81 -19.02 14.06 6.36
C GLY A 81 -20.35 13.29 6.37
N THR A 82 -20.32 11.98 6.13
CA THR A 82 -21.51 11.11 6.18
C THR A 82 -21.23 9.86 7.01
N GLN A 83 -22.29 9.14 7.39
CA GLN A 83 -22.19 7.79 7.95
C GLN A 83 -22.40 6.70 6.88
N GLN A 84 -22.42 7.07 5.60
CA GLN A 84 -22.58 6.13 4.51
C GLN A 84 -21.29 5.32 4.36
N GLN A 85 -21.37 4.03 4.66
CA GLN A 85 -20.33 3.06 4.31
C GLN A 85 -20.28 2.94 2.79
N VAL A 86 -19.07 2.91 2.23
CA VAL A 86 -18.83 2.85 0.80
C VAL A 86 -18.16 1.52 0.49
N THR A 87 -18.65 0.83 -0.54
CA THR A 87 -18.06 -0.39 -1.06
C THR A 87 -17.61 -0.20 -2.51
N LEU A 88 -16.97 -1.22 -3.09
CA LEU A 88 -16.66 -1.22 -4.53
C LEU A 88 -17.92 -1.02 -5.40
N ALA A 89 -19.11 -1.44 -4.95
CA ALA A 89 -20.35 -1.28 -5.71
C ALA A 89 -20.78 0.20 -5.84
N ASP A 90 -20.29 1.07 -4.96
CA ASP A 90 -20.65 2.48 -4.88
C ASP A 90 -19.59 3.40 -5.52
N ALA A 91 -18.52 2.82 -6.09
CA ALA A 91 -17.34 3.54 -6.55
C ALA A 91 -16.91 3.14 -7.96
N ASP A 92 -16.29 4.07 -8.68
CA ASP A 92 -15.57 3.74 -9.91
C ASP A 92 -14.40 2.81 -9.60
N VAL A 93 -14.18 1.81 -10.45
CA VAL A 93 -13.17 0.77 -10.22
C VAL A 93 -11.75 1.35 -10.15
N MET A 94 -11.45 2.40 -10.91
CA MET A 94 -10.13 3.03 -10.90
C MET A 94 -9.93 3.82 -9.61
N ASP A 95 -10.93 4.61 -9.21
CA ASP A 95 -10.89 5.33 -7.93
C ASP A 95 -10.80 4.37 -6.74
N TRP A 96 -11.52 3.24 -6.77
CA TRP A 96 -11.43 2.24 -5.70
C TRP A 96 -10.04 1.60 -5.63
N ASN A 97 -9.40 1.29 -6.76
CA ASN A 97 -8.00 0.82 -6.75
C ASN A 97 -7.02 1.90 -6.27
N ARG A 98 -7.30 3.17 -6.54
CA ARG A 98 -6.52 4.29 -5.99
C ARG A 98 -6.67 4.37 -4.47
N LEU A 99 -7.88 4.16 -3.96
CA LEU A 99 -8.13 4.08 -2.52
C LEU A 99 -7.38 2.92 -1.88
N ARG A 100 -7.44 1.73 -2.50
CA ARG A 100 -6.68 0.55 -2.05
C ARG A 100 -5.18 0.87 -1.93
N ALA A 101 -4.59 1.51 -2.93
CA ALA A 101 -3.17 1.87 -2.91
C ALA A 101 -2.82 2.80 -1.74
N LYS A 102 -3.58 3.89 -1.58
CA LYS A 102 -3.40 4.85 -0.48
C LYS A 102 -3.57 4.20 0.90
N ALA A 103 -4.62 3.40 1.06
CA ALA A 103 -4.91 2.69 2.29
C ALA A 103 -3.83 1.65 2.62
N LEU A 104 -3.32 0.92 1.62
CA LEU A 104 -2.27 -0.08 1.83
C LEU A 104 -0.97 0.56 2.30
N ILE A 105 -0.54 1.66 1.66
CA ILE A 105 0.67 2.39 2.04
C ILE A 105 0.58 2.87 3.49
N TRP A 106 -0.59 3.34 3.90
CA TRP A 106 -0.80 3.79 5.27
C TRP A 106 -0.88 2.64 6.28
N ASN A 107 -1.60 1.56 5.95
CA ASN A 107 -1.72 0.41 6.83
C ASN A 107 -0.36 -0.26 7.07
N LEU A 108 0.47 -0.36 6.03
CA LEU A 108 1.77 -1.02 6.05
C LEU A 108 2.95 -0.02 6.02
N GLU A 109 2.77 1.19 6.54
CA GLU A 109 3.79 2.26 6.49
C GLU A 109 5.15 1.81 7.07
N GLY A 110 5.11 0.98 8.11
CA GLY A 110 6.30 0.39 8.73
C GLY A 110 7.06 -0.48 7.74
N PHE A 111 6.38 -1.39 7.02
CA PHE A 111 7.00 -2.24 6.01
C PHE A 111 7.71 -1.40 4.93
N PHE A 112 7.04 -0.38 4.39
CA PHE A 112 7.64 0.47 3.35
C PHE A 112 8.84 1.27 3.86
N THR A 113 8.81 1.69 5.13
CA THR A 113 9.94 2.36 5.79
C THR A 113 11.13 1.40 5.93
N TYR A 114 10.91 0.20 6.46
CA TYR A 114 11.96 -0.81 6.61
C TYR A 114 12.55 -1.24 5.26
N TRP A 115 11.72 -1.37 4.22
CA TRP A 115 12.17 -1.69 2.87
C TRP A 115 13.08 -0.59 2.31
N ALA A 116 12.65 0.68 2.39
CA ALA A 116 13.43 1.81 1.88
C ALA A 116 14.81 1.88 2.56
N ASP A 117 14.85 1.75 3.88
CA ASP A 117 16.10 1.77 4.65
C ASP A 117 17.02 0.59 4.29
N ALA A 118 16.47 -0.62 4.16
CA ALA A 118 17.24 -1.79 3.75
C ALA A 118 17.84 -1.61 2.35
N SER A 119 17.02 -1.19 1.38
CA SER A 119 17.48 -0.97 0.01
C SER A 119 18.58 0.11 -0.09
N ALA A 120 18.49 1.17 0.72
CA ALA A 120 19.51 2.22 0.76
C ALA A 120 20.86 1.68 1.29
N ARG A 121 20.82 0.86 2.36
CA ARG A 121 22.02 0.23 2.91
C ARG A 121 22.68 -0.75 1.93
N ASP A 122 21.88 -1.54 1.23
CA ASP A 122 22.37 -2.48 0.23
C ASP A 122 23.06 -1.75 -0.93
N ALA A 123 22.43 -0.68 -1.44
CA ALA A 123 23.01 0.15 -2.50
C ALA A 123 24.32 0.84 -2.06
N ALA A 124 24.38 1.36 -0.83
CA ALA A 124 25.60 1.96 -0.28
C ALA A 124 26.73 0.94 -0.14
N SER A 125 26.41 -0.29 0.27
CA SER A 125 27.39 -1.38 0.43
C SER A 125 27.96 -1.83 -0.91
N GLN A 126 27.13 -1.88 -1.97
CA GLN A 126 27.58 -2.21 -3.34
C GLN A 126 28.48 -1.13 -3.93
N ALA A 127 28.21 0.16 -3.67
CA ALA A 127 29.03 1.26 -4.15
C ALA A 127 30.43 1.31 -3.49
N GLN A 128 30.58 0.71 -2.30
CA GLN A 128 31.84 0.66 -1.55
C GLN A 128 32.63 -0.63 -1.81
N ALA A 129 32.08 -1.61 -2.53
CA ALA A 129 32.80 -2.82 -2.88
C ALA A 129 33.97 -2.46 -3.83
N PRO A 130 35.22 -2.82 -3.51
CA PRO A 130 36.36 -2.49 -4.36
C PRO A 130 36.17 -3.14 -5.72
N SER A 131 36.33 -2.35 -6.79
CA SER A 131 36.38 -2.81 -8.17
C SER A 131 37.68 -3.60 -8.39
N ASN A 132 37.74 -4.82 -7.84
CA ASN A 132 38.82 -5.74 -8.15
C ASN A 132 38.54 -6.37 -9.52
N GLY A 133 39.01 -5.72 -10.59
CA GLY A 133 39.11 -6.35 -11.90
C GLY A 133 39.00 -5.42 -13.10
N THR A 134 40.14 -4.88 -13.53
CA THR A 134 40.54 -4.77 -14.95
C THR A 134 41.99 -5.18 -15.06
#